data_AF-A0A958LYY9-F1
#
_entry.id   AF-A0A958LYY9-F1
#
_cell.length_a   1.000
_cell.length_b   1.000
_cell.length_c   1.000
_cell.angle_alpha   90.00
_cell.angle_beta   90.00
_cell.angle_gamma   90.00
#
_symmetry.space_group_name_H-M   'P 1'
#
loop_
_entity.id
_entity.type
_entity.pdbx_description
1 polymer ?
#
loop_
_entity_poly.entity_id
_entity_poly.type
_entity_poly.pdbx_seq_one_letter_code
_entity_poly.pdbx_strand_id
1 'polypeptide(L)'
;MDTIRNRIKKNYDKISKWAQKHQIEAYRIYDRDIPEYPFILDNYKNHFVIYDKSNPLIERDKHNFELFKQSIKNIWGESIPIFIKYRKKQEGLDQYEKVSSERVELVVKEGKAQFLVNLSDYLDTGLFLDHRPLRYQIFKKAAGKQVLNLFCYTGSFS
;
A
#
# COMPACT_ATOMS: atom_id res chain seq x y z
N MET A 1 -7.95 -0.37 25.52
CA MET A 1 -8.08 -0.24 24.05
C MET A 1 -6.81 0.40 23.53
N ASP A 2 -6.10 -0.25 22.62
CA ASP A 2 -4.80 0.23 22.14
C ASP A 2 -4.99 1.46 21.23
N THR A 3 -4.27 2.54 21.52
CA THR A 3 -4.33 3.83 20.81
C THR A 3 -4.21 3.67 19.29
N ILE A 4 -3.35 2.75 18.85
CA ILE A 4 -3.12 2.47 17.43
C ILE A 4 -4.32 1.83 16.73
N ARG A 5 -5.02 0.89 17.38
CA ARG A 5 -6.23 0.26 16.84
C ARG A 5 -7.31 1.31 16.55
N ASN A 6 -7.53 2.21 17.52
CA ASN A 6 -8.52 3.28 17.36
C ASN A 6 -8.12 4.25 16.24
N ARG A 7 -6.82 4.55 16.09
CA ARG A 7 -6.31 5.39 15.00
C ARG A 7 -6.55 4.74 13.63
N ILE A 8 -6.16 3.47 13.46
CA ILE A 8 -6.38 2.71 12.22
C ILE A 8 -7.86 2.67 11.86
N LYS A 9 -8.73 2.33 12.82
CA LYS A 9 -10.18 2.24 12.59
C LYS A 9 -10.77 3.58 12.15
N LYS A 10 -10.42 4.67 12.84
CA LYS A 10 -10.90 6.02 12.51
C LYS A 10 -10.46 6.46 11.12
N ASN A 11 -9.20 6.21 10.76
CA ASN A 11 -8.69 6.54 9.43
C ASN A 11 -9.42 5.72 8.36
N TYR A 12 -9.57 4.41 8.57
CA TYR A 12 -10.30 3.54 7.65
C TYR A 12 -11.74 4.00 7.45
N ASP A 13 -12.49 4.30 8.52
CA ASP A 13 -13.90 4.72 8.41
C ASP A 13 -14.08 6.02 7.62
N LYS A 14 -13.09 6.91 7.67
CA LYS A 14 -13.06 8.12 6.85
C LYS A 14 -12.72 7.82 5.39
N ILE A 15 -11.64 7.06 5.17
CA ILE A 15 -11.06 6.88 3.83
C ILE A 15 -11.89 5.89 3.00
N SER A 16 -12.41 4.83 3.60
CA SER A 16 -13.26 3.82 2.93
C SER A 16 -14.50 4.44 2.29
N LYS A 17 -15.17 5.38 2.97
CA LYS A 17 -16.32 6.11 2.42
C LYS A 17 -15.94 6.93 1.19
N TRP A 18 -14.80 7.61 1.25
CA TRP A 18 -14.26 8.35 0.10
C TRP A 18 -13.90 7.39 -1.05
N ALA A 19 -13.24 6.28 -0.74
CA ALA A 19 -12.81 5.29 -1.72
C ALA A 19 -14.00 4.64 -2.43
N GLN A 20 -15.05 4.28 -1.67
CA GLN A 20 -16.31 3.76 -2.22
C GLN A 20 -16.96 4.76 -3.17
N LYS A 21 -17.07 6.03 -2.77
CA LYS A 21 -17.63 7.10 -3.61
C LYS A 21 -16.90 7.26 -4.95
N HIS A 22 -15.58 7.03 -4.96
CA HIS A 22 -14.73 7.22 -6.15
C HIS A 22 -14.39 5.90 -6.87
N GLN A 23 -14.99 4.76 -6.46
CA GLN A 23 -14.72 3.44 -7.02
C GLN A 23 -13.23 3.07 -6.96
N ILE A 24 -12.64 3.25 -5.78
CA ILE A 24 -11.22 2.97 -5.50
C ILE A 24 -11.15 1.78 -4.54
N GLU A 25 -10.44 0.74 -4.95
CA GLU A 25 -10.31 -0.50 -4.18
C GLU A 25 -8.94 -0.65 -3.50
N ALA A 26 -7.98 0.20 -3.87
CA ALA A 26 -6.66 0.26 -3.27
C ALA A 26 -6.34 1.65 -2.69
N TYR A 27 -6.06 1.77 -1.40
CA TYR A 27 -5.80 3.05 -0.74
C TYR A 27 -5.01 2.90 0.56
N ARG A 28 -4.29 3.96 0.94
CA ARG A 28 -3.57 4.05 2.22
C ARG A 28 -4.53 4.33 3.36
N ILE A 29 -4.39 3.59 4.46
CA ILE A 29 -5.14 3.76 5.70
C ILE A 29 -4.32 4.51 6.75
N TYR A 30 -3.01 4.27 6.80
CA TYR A 30 -2.13 4.81 7.84
C TYR A 30 -0.74 5.10 7.26
N ASP A 31 -0.12 6.23 7.61
CA ASP A 31 1.22 6.60 7.15
C ASP A 31 2.04 7.21 8.29
N ARG A 32 2.59 6.34 9.15
CA ARG A 32 3.53 6.76 10.22
C ARG A 32 3.01 7.93 11.07
N ASP A 33 1.69 7.98 11.30
CA ASP A 33 1.05 9.09 12.02
C ASP A 33 1.51 9.19 13.48
N ILE A 34 2.07 8.11 14.03
CA ILE A 34 2.47 7.96 15.44
C ILE A 34 3.92 7.48 15.47
N PRO A 35 4.85 8.15 16.17
CA PRO A 35 6.27 7.78 16.21
C PRO A 35 6.53 6.33 16.64
N GLU A 36 5.77 5.81 17.60
CA GLU A 36 5.89 4.43 18.09
C GLU A 36 5.39 3.39 17.07
N TYR A 37 4.87 3.80 15.93
CA TYR A 37 4.38 2.93 14.86
C TYR A 37 4.86 3.45 13.50
N PRO A 38 6.15 3.31 13.17
CA PRO A 38 6.74 3.78 11.92
C PRO A 38 6.36 2.84 10.75
N PHE A 39 5.07 2.56 10.59
CA PHE A 39 4.51 1.65 9.60
C PHE A 39 3.62 2.40 8.62
N ILE A 40 3.45 1.83 7.44
CA ILE A 40 2.41 2.23 6.49
C ILE A 40 1.45 1.05 6.37
N LEU A 41 0.15 1.33 6.37
CA LEU A 41 -0.88 0.33 6.09
C LEU A 41 -1.65 0.72 4.84
N ASP A 42 -1.51 -0.07 3.79
CA ASP A 42 -2.31 0.03 2.57
C ASP A 42 -3.34 -1.10 2.51
N ASN A 43 -4.51 -0.81 1.96
CA ASN A 43 -5.57 -1.78 1.66
C ASN A 43 -5.64 -2.02 0.15
N TYR A 44 -5.77 -3.28 -0.26
CA TYR A 44 -6.03 -3.74 -1.62
C TYR A 44 -7.18 -4.77 -1.58
N LYS A 45 -8.44 -4.34 -1.77
CA LYS A 45 -9.63 -5.20 -1.59
C LYS A 45 -9.58 -6.09 -0.34
N ASN A 46 -9.41 -5.49 0.83
CA ASN A 46 -9.30 -6.18 2.12
C ASN A 46 -8.09 -7.12 2.25
N HIS A 47 -7.10 -7.02 1.35
CA HIS A 47 -5.77 -7.57 1.56
C HIS A 47 -4.88 -6.42 2.03
N PHE A 48 -4.34 -6.55 3.23
CA PHE A 48 -3.58 -5.47 3.85
C PHE A 48 -2.09 -5.64 3.57
N VAL A 49 -1.42 -4.55 3.21
CA VAL A 49 0.04 -4.51 3.06
C VAL A 49 0.60 -3.56 4.10
N ILE A 50 1.48 -4.09 4.94
CA ILE A 50 2.24 -3.31 5.91
C ILE A 50 3.63 -3.06 5.36
N TYR A 51 4.03 -1.79 5.24
CA TYR A 51 5.42 -1.45 4.98
C TYR A 51 6.11 -1.06 6.27
N ASP A 52 7.20 -1.74 6.57
CA ASP A 52 8.08 -1.35 7.66
C ASP A 52 8.96 -0.17 7.23
N LYS A 53 8.78 0.97 7.89
CA LYS A 53 9.55 2.20 7.66
C LYS A 53 10.35 2.61 8.88
N SER A 54 10.53 1.69 9.84
CA SER A 54 11.40 1.92 10.98
C SER A 54 12.82 2.32 10.56
N ASN A 55 13.43 3.17 11.35
CA ASN A 55 14.81 3.59 11.22
C ASN A 55 15.57 3.18 12.48
N PRO A 56 16.56 2.28 12.39
CA PRO A 56 17.29 1.79 13.57
C PRO A 56 18.06 2.89 14.30
N LEU A 57 18.26 4.05 13.69
CA LEU A 57 18.90 5.22 14.31
C LEU A 57 17.93 6.05 15.16
N ILE A 58 16.63 5.77 15.11
CA ILE A 58 15.60 6.51 15.85
C ILE A 58 15.13 5.66 17.03
N GLU A 59 15.63 5.98 18.22
CA GLU A 59 15.35 5.24 19.47
C GLU A 59 13.85 5.19 19.83
N ARG A 60 13.04 6.13 19.30
CA ARG A 60 11.59 6.22 19.54
C ARG A 60 10.75 5.34 18.63
N ASP A 61 11.33 4.72 17.60
CA ASP A 61 10.68 3.67 16.82
C ASP A 61 10.58 2.42 17.70
N LYS A 62 9.71 2.45 18.71
CA LYS A 62 9.37 1.24 19.48
C LYS A 62 8.70 0.30 18.49
N HIS A 63 9.43 -0.71 18.02
CA HIS A 63 9.00 -1.68 17.00
C HIS A 63 7.85 -2.57 17.51
N ASN A 64 6.69 -1.98 17.83
CA ASN A 64 5.49 -2.68 18.29
C ASN A 64 4.74 -3.27 17.09
N PHE A 65 5.47 -3.95 16.20
CA PHE A 65 4.95 -4.54 14.98
C PHE A 65 3.84 -5.54 15.27
N GLU A 66 4.03 -6.41 16.27
CA GLU A 66 3.02 -7.39 16.67
C GLU A 66 1.73 -6.74 17.17
N LEU A 67 1.83 -5.65 17.94
CA LEU A 67 0.64 -4.91 18.38
C LEU A 67 -0.06 -4.21 17.21
N PHE A 68 0.70 -3.68 16.26
CA PHE A 68 0.14 -3.09 15.03
C PHE A 68 -0.60 -4.14 14.19
N LYS A 69 0.01 -5.30 13.98
CA LYS A 69 -0.58 -6.44 13.26
C LYS A 69 -1.82 -6.98 13.98
N GLN A 70 -1.76 -7.15 15.29
CA GLN A 70 -2.90 -7.59 16.09
C GLN A 70 -4.04 -6.56 16.05
N SER A 71 -3.71 -5.27 16.01
CA SER A 71 -4.72 -4.21 15.88
C SER A 71 -5.50 -4.31 14.56
N ILE A 72 -4.85 -4.71 13.47
CA ILE A 72 -5.53 -4.96 12.19
C ILE A 72 -6.45 -6.19 12.31
N LYS A 73 -5.94 -7.30 12.84
CA LYS A 73 -6.74 -8.52 13.07
C LYS A 73 -7.94 -8.29 13.98
N ASN A 74 -7.79 -7.47 15.02
CA ASN A 74 -8.89 -7.11 15.91
C ASN A 74 -9.99 -6.28 15.23
N ILE A 75 -9.69 -5.62 14.11
CA ILE A 75 -10.67 -4.81 13.36
C ILE A 75 -11.35 -5.65 12.27
N TRP A 76 -10.59 -6.46 11.53
CA TRP A 76 -11.07 -7.17 10.33
C TRP A 76 -11.20 -8.70 10.48
N GLY A 77 -10.74 -9.27 11.58
CA GLY A 77 -10.76 -10.71 11.87
C GLY A 77 -9.38 -11.37 11.76
N GLU A 78 -9.21 -12.51 12.43
CA GLU A 78 -7.94 -13.25 12.50
C GLU A 78 -7.47 -13.82 11.16
N SER A 79 -8.41 -14.14 10.27
CA SER A 79 -8.15 -14.70 8.94
C SER A 79 -7.85 -13.66 7.86
N ILE A 80 -7.79 -12.36 8.23
CA ILE A 80 -7.57 -11.30 7.25
C ILE A 80 -6.17 -11.40 6.63
N PRO A 81 -6.03 -11.36 5.29
CA PRO A 81 -4.72 -11.42 4.66
C PRO A 81 -3.88 -10.19 4.98
N ILE A 82 -2.67 -10.40 5.51
CA ILE A 82 -1.69 -9.35 5.81
C ILE A 82 -0.35 -9.74 5.19
N PHE A 83 0.14 -8.88 4.31
CA PHE A 83 1.44 -8.97 3.64
C PHE A 83 2.39 -7.94 4.25
N ILE A 84 3.68 -8.28 4.32
CA ILE A 84 4.67 -7.44 4.97
C ILE A 84 5.79 -7.14 3.97
N LYS A 85 6.11 -5.86 3.82
CA LYS A 85 7.20 -5.37 2.98
C LYS A 85 8.23 -4.69 3.86
N TYR A 86 9.40 -5.30 4.00
CA TYR A 86 10.50 -4.75 4.79
C TYR A 86 11.34 -3.79 3.96
N ARG A 87 11.84 -2.72 4.61
CA ARG A 87 12.85 -1.85 4.01
C ARG A 87 14.22 -2.51 4.13
N LYS A 88 14.63 -3.27 3.12
CA LYS A 88 16.04 -3.67 2.97
C LYS A 88 16.79 -2.54 2.25
N LYS A 89 17.90 -2.04 2.79
CA LYS A 89 18.85 -1.27 1.97
C LYS A 89 19.41 -2.25 0.94
N GLN A 90 19.10 -2.04 -0.33
CA GLN A 90 19.76 -2.75 -1.41
C GLN A 90 21.11 -2.05 -1.64
N GLU A 91 22.20 -2.74 -1.31
CA GLU A 91 23.57 -2.34 -1.66
C GLU A 91 23.97 -3.13 -2.91
N GLY A 92 24.58 -2.47 -3.92
CA GLY A 92 25.08 -3.16 -5.13
C GLY A 92 24.05 -3.39 -6.24
N LEU A 93 24.29 -4.44 -7.04
CA LEU A 93 23.52 -4.82 -8.25
C LEU A 93 22.21 -5.57 -7.95
N ASP A 94 21.88 -5.82 -6.67
CA ASP A 94 20.72 -6.61 -6.22
C ASP A 94 19.38 -5.85 -6.29
N GLN A 95 19.24 -4.95 -7.28
CA GLN A 95 18.00 -4.21 -7.51
C GLN A 95 16.96 -5.13 -8.19
N TYR A 96 15.76 -5.19 -7.62
CA TYR A 96 14.60 -5.94 -8.12
C TYR A 96 14.70 -7.49 -8.12
N GLU A 97 15.13 -8.08 -7.01
CA GLU A 97 14.96 -9.53 -6.83
C GLU A 97 13.56 -9.91 -6.31
N LYS A 98 13.06 -11.04 -6.83
CA LYS A 98 11.83 -11.68 -6.36
C LYS A 98 12.05 -12.25 -4.95
N VAL A 99 11.28 -11.76 -3.97
CA VAL A 99 11.40 -12.05 -2.54
C VAL A 99 10.59 -13.31 -2.14
N SER A 100 9.55 -13.66 -2.89
CA SER A 100 8.70 -14.83 -2.64
C SER A 100 8.13 -15.38 -3.95
N SER A 101 7.73 -16.66 -3.97
CA SER A 101 7.06 -17.33 -5.10
C SER A 101 5.57 -17.60 -4.88
N GLU A 102 4.96 -16.96 -3.87
CA GLU A 102 3.55 -17.14 -3.51
C GLU A 102 2.56 -16.65 -4.58
N ARG A 103 2.95 -15.68 -5.43
CA ARG A 103 2.14 -15.13 -6.52
C ARG A 103 0.73 -14.70 -6.07
N VAL A 104 0.63 -13.97 -4.97
CA VAL A 104 -0.64 -13.38 -4.56
C VAL A 104 -0.91 -12.13 -5.40
N GLU A 105 -1.53 -12.35 -6.56
CA GLU A 105 -1.90 -11.30 -7.50
C GLU A 105 -3.39 -10.97 -7.40
N LEU A 106 -3.71 -9.68 -7.53
CA LEU A 106 -5.06 -9.17 -7.38
C LEU A 106 -5.31 -8.05 -8.37
N VAL A 107 -6.49 -8.05 -9.02
CA VAL A 107 -6.94 -6.88 -9.79
C VAL A 107 -7.65 -5.90 -8.87
N VAL A 108 -7.21 -4.65 -8.84
CA VAL A 108 -7.83 -3.54 -8.10
C VAL A 108 -8.32 -2.45 -9.05
N LYS A 109 -9.43 -1.81 -8.70
CA LYS A 109 -10.05 -0.72 -9.47
C LYS A 109 -9.67 0.65 -8.90
N GLU A 110 -9.49 1.59 -9.82
CA GLU A 110 -9.35 3.02 -9.55
C GLU A 110 -10.16 3.81 -10.59
N GLY A 111 -11.40 4.14 -10.25
CA GLY A 111 -12.30 4.81 -11.19
C GLY A 111 -12.63 3.93 -12.39
N LYS A 112 -12.18 4.30 -13.59
CA LYS A 112 -12.38 3.50 -14.82
C LYS A 112 -11.22 2.55 -15.12
N ALA A 113 -10.11 2.65 -14.40
CA ALA A 113 -8.92 1.82 -14.61
C ALA A 113 -8.96 0.58 -13.71
N GLN A 114 -8.30 -0.48 -14.18
CA GLN A 114 -8.01 -1.70 -13.43
C GLN A 114 -6.50 -1.93 -13.45
N PHE A 115 -5.95 -2.36 -12.31
CA PHE A 115 -4.52 -2.61 -12.15
C PHE A 115 -4.31 -4.00 -11.54
N LEU A 116 -3.38 -4.76 -12.10
CA LEU A 116 -2.89 -5.98 -11.48
C LEU A 116 -1.80 -5.61 -10.47
N VAL A 117 -1.99 -6.02 -9.21
CA VAL A 117 -1.00 -5.84 -8.14
C VAL A 117 -0.49 -7.19 -7.66
N ASN A 118 0.76 -7.24 -7.21
CA ASN A 118 1.39 -8.42 -6.63
C ASN A 118 1.74 -8.14 -5.16
N LEU A 119 1.06 -8.79 -4.23
CA LEU A 119 1.15 -8.47 -2.80
C LEU A 119 2.29 -9.19 -2.07
N SER A 120 2.83 -10.27 -2.64
CA SER A 120 3.78 -11.17 -1.98
C SER A 120 5.21 -11.06 -2.52
N ASP A 121 5.39 -10.97 -3.83
CA ASP A 121 6.63 -11.43 -4.48
C ASP A 121 7.73 -10.36 -4.57
N TYR A 122 7.40 -9.07 -4.46
CA TYR A 122 8.35 -7.96 -4.65
C TYR A 122 8.44 -7.04 -3.43
N LEU A 123 9.33 -6.04 -3.44
CA LEU A 123 9.40 -5.03 -2.35
C LEU A 123 8.22 -4.05 -2.36
N ASP A 124 7.58 -3.89 -3.50
CA ASP A 124 6.36 -3.11 -3.67
C ASP A 124 5.22 -3.97 -4.26
N THR A 125 4.10 -3.35 -4.60
CA THR A 125 2.88 -4.03 -5.06
C THR A 125 2.63 -3.94 -6.57
N GLY A 126 3.48 -3.24 -7.33
CA GLY A 126 3.21 -2.95 -8.73
C GLY A 126 2.34 -1.70 -8.95
N LEU A 127 1.80 -1.06 -7.91
CA LEU A 127 0.95 0.13 -8.03
C LEU A 127 1.26 1.17 -6.95
N PHE A 128 1.81 2.31 -7.37
CA PHE A 128 2.06 3.47 -6.51
C PHE A 128 0.76 4.25 -6.26
N LEU A 129 0.22 4.18 -5.05
CA LEU A 129 -1.10 4.74 -4.71
C LEU A 129 -1.11 6.28 -4.67
N ASP A 130 0.03 6.89 -4.38
CA ASP A 130 0.27 8.34 -4.36
C ASP A 130 0.24 8.97 -5.75
N HIS A 131 0.55 8.21 -6.80
CA HIS A 131 0.48 8.65 -8.20
C HIS A 131 -0.96 8.74 -8.76
N ARG A 132 -1.97 8.31 -8.01
CA ARG A 132 -3.39 8.32 -8.42
C ARG A 132 -3.87 9.66 -9.00
N PRO A 133 -3.60 10.83 -8.37
CA PRO A 133 -4.03 12.11 -8.93
C PRO A 133 -3.44 12.38 -10.31
N LEU A 134 -2.17 12.02 -10.52
CA LEU A 134 -1.50 12.18 -11.80
C LEU A 134 -2.05 11.21 -12.86
N ARG A 135 -2.29 9.94 -12.50
CA ARG A 135 -2.95 8.96 -13.39
C ARG A 135 -4.30 9.48 -13.87
N TYR A 136 -5.10 10.01 -12.95
CA TYR A 136 -6.40 10.61 -13.30
C TYR A 136 -6.27 11.84 -14.20
N GLN A 137 -5.25 12.69 -13.98
CA GLN A 137 -5.01 13.84 -14.86
C GLN A 137 -4.62 13.42 -16.28
N ILE A 138 -3.76 12.41 -16.41
CA ILE A 138 -3.36 11.86 -17.72
C ILE A 138 -4.58 11.26 -18.42
N PHE A 139 -5.35 10.43 -17.73
CA PHE A 139 -6.58 9.84 -18.27
C PHE A 139 -7.52 10.88 -18.89
N LYS A 140 -7.72 12.03 -18.21
CA LYS A 140 -8.58 13.11 -18.72
C LYS A 140 -8.01 13.86 -19.92
N LYS A 141 -6.68 13.91 -20.08
CA LYS A 141 -5.98 14.79 -21.03
C LYS A 141 -5.40 14.06 -22.25
N ALA A 142 -5.31 12.74 -22.20
CA ALA A 142 -4.64 11.90 -23.20
C ALA A 142 -5.51 11.54 -24.40
N ALA A 143 -6.83 11.74 -24.33
CA ALA A 143 -7.74 11.42 -25.44
C ALA A 143 -7.29 12.10 -26.75
N GLY A 144 -7.10 11.30 -27.80
CA GLY A 144 -6.66 11.76 -29.11
C GLY A 144 -5.18 12.16 -29.20
N LYS A 145 -4.34 11.82 -28.21
CA LYS A 145 -2.91 12.16 -28.19
C LYS A 145 -2.03 10.91 -28.17
N GLN A 146 -0.80 11.10 -28.64
CA GLN A 146 0.28 10.13 -28.44
C GLN A 146 0.99 10.45 -27.12
N VAL A 147 1.13 9.46 -26.26
CA VAL A 147 1.76 9.59 -24.95
C VAL A 147 2.91 8.61 -24.85
N LEU A 148 4.10 9.11 -24.54
CA LEU A 148 5.28 8.30 -24.26
C LEU A 148 5.46 8.19 -22.74
N ASN A 149 5.36 6.98 -22.20
CA ASN A 149 5.58 6.69 -20.80
C ASN A 149 6.96 6.03 -20.62
N LEU A 150 7.97 6.83 -20.30
CA LEU A 150 9.31 6.34 -19.98
C LEU A 150 9.39 5.95 -18.50
N PHE A 151 10.20 4.94 -18.18
CA PHE A 151 10.29 4.37 -16.82
C PHE A 151 8.92 3.89 -16.32
N CYS A 152 8.16 3.24 -17.21
CA CYS A 152 6.75 2.95 -17.02
C CYS A 152 6.46 1.96 -15.88
N TYR A 153 7.47 1.23 -15.39
CA TYR A 153 7.32 0.17 -14.41
C TYR A 153 6.28 -0.87 -14.88
N THR A 154 5.17 -1.01 -14.16
CA THR A 154 4.03 -1.87 -14.52
C THR A 154 3.05 -1.23 -15.52
N GLY A 155 3.40 -0.07 -16.08
CA GLY A 155 2.58 0.62 -17.06
C GLY A 155 1.39 1.38 -16.49
N SER A 156 1.34 1.68 -15.18
CA SER A 156 0.13 2.25 -14.56
C SER A 156 -0.35 3.62 -15.09
N PHE A 157 0.46 4.33 -15.89
CA PHE A 157 0.09 5.59 -16.57
C PHE A 157 -0.33 5.41 -18.04
N SER A 158 -0.14 4.21 -18.60
CA SER A 158 -0.43 3.84 -19.98
C SER A 158 -1.80 3.18 -20.08
#